data_AF-A0AB73T0Y2-F1
#
_entry.id   AF-A0AB73T0Y2-F1
#
_cell.length_a   1.000
_cell.length_b   1.000
_cell.length_c   1.000
_cell.angle_alpha   90.00
_cell.angle_beta   90.00
_cell.angle_gamma   90.00
#
_symmetry.space_group_name_H-M   'P 1'
#
loop_
_entity.id
_entity.type
_entity.pdbx_description
1 polymer ?
#
loop_
_entity_poly.entity_id
_entity_poly.type
_entity_poly.pdbx_seq_one_letter_code
_entity_poly.pdbx_strand_id
1 'polypeptide(L)'
;MKQFHGRNKKSSYFEGWYLKHQSGEDTVCFIPAFHVDERGERSASLQVIVNEKTGFMEYPASRFYASESGFYCHIGNSRFSINSIEVDFECEGMRVKGKIEYSQVKPPKKDIMGPFAAVPFMQCYHGILSMSHELKGELDINGRTVNFDGGRGYIEKDRGTSFPSAYTWLQCSWGERAGHSLMLAVAEIPLPGFAGHPVAGRLCKDSQITKSPGTFTGIIFSALIGGEEYRITTYKGARIIKNDGNEIWIRQKDLLLKVRMYETSGQSSKETAGREKGGGIALRAPRWGRMSQFIMERPRCRVRCRLTSNGKPVFDMTSEKASAERRERGNLR
;
A
#
# COMPACT_ATOMS: atom_id res chain seq x y z
N MET A 1 14.21 -0.81 -15.72
CA MET A 1 13.25 -1.87 -15.31
C MET A 1 11.87 -1.49 -15.83
N LYS A 2 11.09 -2.47 -16.31
CA LYS A 2 9.76 -2.23 -16.90
C LYS A 2 8.79 -1.67 -15.85
N GLN A 3 8.07 -0.60 -16.18
CA GLN A 3 7.15 0.07 -15.25
C GLN A 3 5.68 -0.29 -15.44
N PHE A 4 5.35 -1.05 -16.49
CA PHE A 4 4.04 -1.65 -16.69
C PHE A 4 4.20 -3.06 -17.28
N HIS A 5 3.57 -4.07 -16.70
CA HIS A 5 3.67 -5.48 -17.10
C HIS A 5 2.34 -6.06 -17.62
N GLY A 6 1.24 -5.29 -17.55
CA GLY A 6 -0.10 -5.74 -17.96
C GLY A 6 -0.31 -5.96 -19.46
N ARG A 7 0.50 -5.35 -20.35
CA ARG A 7 0.29 -5.38 -21.82
C ARG A 7 0.02 -6.78 -22.39
N ASN A 8 0.83 -7.75 -21.97
CA ASN A 8 0.81 -9.12 -22.50
C ASN A 8 0.08 -10.11 -21.57
N LYS A 9 -0.58 -9.62 -20.52
CA LYS A 9 -1.33 -10.47 -19.59
C LYS A 9 -2.67 -10.87 -20.21
N LYS A 10 -3.01 -12.15 -20.04
CA LYS A 10 -4.16 -12.80 -20.69
C LYS A 10 -5.30 -13.13 -19.73
N SER A 11 -5.00 -13.34 -18.45
CA SER A 11 -6.00 -13.59 -17.41
C SER A 11 -5.43 -13.33 -16.02
N SER A 12 -6.33 -13.19 -15.04
CA SER A 12 -6.06 -13.11 -13.61
C SER A 12 -4.90 -12.19 -13.23
N TYR A 13 -4.94 -10.95 -13.70
CA TYR A 13 -3.88 -9.98 -13.52
C TYR A 13 -4.40 -8.65 -13.00
N PHE A 14 -3.68 -8.03 -12.08
CA PHE A 14 -3.83 -6.63 -11.75
C PHE A 14 -2.46 -5.94 -11.72
N GLU A 15 -2.46 -4.63 -11.97
CA GLU A 15 -1.33 -3.74 -11.73
C GLU A 15 -1.86 -2.35 -11.40
N GLY A 16 -1.46 -1.82 -10.25
CA GLY A 16 -1.91 -0.53 -9.76
C GLY A 16 -0.81 0.23 -9.05
N TRP A 17 -1.06 1.51 -8.82
CA TRP A 17 -0.14 2.41 -8.14
C TRP A 17 -0.88 3.10 -7.00
N TYR A 18 -0.32 3.07 -5.80
CA TYR A 18 -0.84 3.82 -4.66
C TYR A 18 -0.03 5.12 -4.53
N LEU A 19 -0.66 6.25 -4.86
CA LEU A 19 -0.09 7.57 -4.68
C LEU A 19 -0.76 8.22 -3.48
N LYS A 20 0.02 8.61 -2.48
CA LYS A 20 -0.48 9.27 -1.27
C LYS A 20 0.10 10.67 -1.17
N HIS A 21 -0.74 11.61 -0.77
CA HIS A 21 -0.44 13.03 -0.61
C HIS A 21 -0.91 13.48 0.77
N GLN A 22 -0.04 14.15 1.52
CA GLN A 22 -0.37 14.65 2.85
C GLN A 22 0.09 16.10 2.99
N SER A 23 -0.78 16.96 3.46
CA SER A 23 -0.48 18.36 3.78
C SER A 23 -1.35 18.81 4.94
N GLY A 24 -0.74 19.31 6.02
CA GLY A 24 -1.48 19.60 7.24
C GLY A 24 -2.31 18.39 7.67
N GLU A 25 -3.61 18.59 7.87
CA GLU A 25 -4.53 17.52 8.27
C GLU A 25 -5.13 16.74 7.11
N ASP A 26 -4.95 17.22 5.88
CA ASP A 26 -5.51 16.64 4.68
C ASP A 26 -4.64 15.51 4.13
N THR A 27 -5.30 14.41 3.78
CA THR A 27 -4.70 13.26 3.10
C THR A 27 -5.55 12.90 1.90
N VAL A 28 -4.93 12.79 0.74
CA VAL A 28 -5.56 12.31 -0.48
C VAL A 28 -4.74 11.17 -1.05
N CYS A 29 -5.39 10.10 -1.48
CA CYS A 29 -4.74 9.02 -2.20
C CYS A 29 -5.43 8.77 -3.54
N PHE A 30 -4.63 8.44 -4.55
CA PHE A 30 -5.11 8.02 -5.86
C PHE A 30 -4.55 6.66 -6.19
N ILE A 31 -5.43 5.76 -6.65
CA ILE A 31 -5.09 4.37 -6.95
C ILE A 31 -5.61 4.02 -8.35
N PRO A 32 -4.92 4.48 -9.42
CA PRO A 32 -5.17 3.99 -10.77
C PRO A 32 -4.72 2.53 -10.88
N ALA A 33 -5.52 1.69 -11.53
CA ALA A 33 -5.20 0.28 -11.71
C ALA A 33 -5.74 -0.29 -13.04
N PHE A 34 -5.00 -1.26 -13.58
CA PHE A 34 -5.35 -2.06 -14.75
C PHE A 34 -5.61 -3.50 -14.33
N HIS A 35 -6.64 -4.10 -14.95
CA HIS A 35 -7.16 -5.41 -14.58
C HIS A 35 -7.35 -6.29 -15.81
N VAL A 36 -7.08 -7.58 -15.64
CA VAL A 36 -7.48 -8.64 -16.56
C VAL A 36 -8.11 -9.75 -15.70
N ASP A 37 -9.39 -10.02 -15.90
CA ASP A 37 -10.07 -11.02 -15.08
C ASP A 37 -9.75 -12.47 -15.50
N GLU A 38 -10.40 -13.44 -14.87
CA GLU A 38 -10.22 -14.87 -15.16
C GLU A 38 -10.63 -15.27 -16.58
N ARG A 39 -11.55 -14.51 -17.21
CA ARG A 39 -12.04 -14.72 -18.57
C ARG A 39 -11.20 -13.99 -19.61
N GLY A 40 -10.26 -13.16 -19.17
CA GLY A 40 -9.42 -12.33 -20.03
C GLY A 40 -10.01 -10.96 -20.37
N GLU A 41 -11.15 -10.60 -19.76
CA GLU A 41 -11.75 -9.28 -19.94
C GLU A 41 -10.88 -8.22 -19.27
N ARG A 42 -10.59 -7.16 -20.02
CA ARG A 42 -9.70 -6.07 -19.60
C ARG A 42 -10.51 -4.87 -19.15
N SER A 43 -10.17 -4.34 -17.98
CA SER A 43 -10.76 -3.12 -17.46
C SER A 43 -9.72 -2.29 -16.71
N ALA A 44 -10.10 -1.09 -16.31
CA ALA A 44 -9.30 -0.24 -15.46
C ALA A 44 -10.18 0.40 -14.38
N SER A 45 -9.56 0.90 -13.33
CA SER A 45 -10.28 1.63 -12.29
C SER A 45 -9.43 2.73 -11.68
N LEU A 46 -10.11 3.74 -11.13
CA LEU A 46 -9.51 4.75 -10.27
C LEU A 46 -10.25 4.73 -8.94
N GLN A 47 -9.53 4.35 -7.87
CA GLN A 47 -9.97 4.57 -6.49
C GLN A 47 -9.35 5.86 -5.97
N VAL A 48 -10.15 6.66 -5.26
CA VAL A 48 -9.71 7.91 -4.64
C VAL A 48 -10.06 7.86 -3.16
N ILE A 49 -9.14 8.29 -2.32
CA ILE A 49 -9.35 8.47 -0.89
C ILE A 49 -9.19 9.95 -0.60
N VAL A 50 -10.15 10.56 0.08
CA VAL A 50 -10.06 11.92 0.61
C VAL A 50 -10.36 11.84 2.10
N ASN A 51 -9.32 11.98 2.92
CA ASN A 51 -9.38 11.76 4.36
C ASN A 51 -10.02 10.40 4.69
N GLU A 52 -11.26 10.37 5.18
CA GLU A 52 -12.00 9.14 5.52
C GLU A 52 -13.11 8.78 4.52
N LYS A 53 -13.13 9.39 3.34
CA LYS A 53 -14.10 9.12 2.27
C LYS A 53 -13.41 8.46 1.09
N THR A 54 -14.15 7.59 0.39
CA THR A 54 -13.66 6.89 -0.79
C THR A 54 -14.56 7.14 -1.99
N GLY A 55 -13.94 7.21 -3.16
CA GLY A 55 -14.59 7.24 -4.46
C GLY A 55 -14.04 6.12 -5.32
N PHE A 56 -14.87 5.57 -6.19
CA PHE A 56 -14.47 4.52 -7.11
C PHE A 56 -15.15 4.69 -8.46
N MET A 57 -14.36 4.56 -9.53
CA MET A 57 -14.89 4.50 -10.89
C MET A 57 -14.17 3.41 -11.68
N GLU A 58 -14.98 2.60 -12.39
CA GLU A 58 -14.49 1.67 -13.40
C GLU A 58 -14.45 2.36 -14.77
N TYR A 59 -13.46 1.97 -15.57
CA TYR A 59 -13.25 2.46 -16.92
C TYR A 59 -13.05 1.29 -17.87
N PRO A 60 -13.52 1.39 -19.12
CA PRO A 60 -13.11 0.44 -20.15
C PRO A 60 -11.60 0.56 -20.36
N ALA A 61 -10.95 -0.56 -20.69
CA ALA A 61 -9.48 -0.60 -20.88
C ALA A 61 -8.98 0.39 -21.96
N SER A 62 -9.83 0.77 -22.92
CA SER A 62 -9.52 1.79 -23.93
C SER A 62 -9.29 3.20 -23.35
N ARG A 63 -9.79 3.49 -22.15
CA ARG A 63 -9.56 4.76 -21.44
C ARG A 63 -8.36 4.72 -20.50
N PHE A 64 -7.58 3.64 -20.53
CA PHE A 64 -6.40 3.45 -19.71
C PHE A 64 -5.14 3.29 -20.56
N TYR A 65 -4.03 3.84 -20.08
CA TYR A 65 -2.70 3.57 -20.62
C TYR A 65 -1.69 3.66 -19.49
N ALA A 66 -0.66 2.82 -19.54
CA ALA A 66 0.52 2.95 -18.70
C ALA A 66 1.79 2.71 -19.51
N SER A 67 2.79 3.53 -19.25
CA SER A 67 4.09 3.44 -19.90
C SER A 67 4.87 2.21 -19.40
N GLU A 68 5.52 1.51 -20.32
CA GLU A 68 6.49 0.46 -19.97
C GLU A 68 7.84 1.05 -19.53
N SER A 69 8.12 2.30 -19.88
CA SER A 69 9.35 3.04 -19.58
C SER A 69 9.06 4.27 -18.70
N GLY A 70 9.50 4.22 -17.44
CA GLY A 70 9.18 5.25 -16.45
C GLY A 70 7.74 5.15 -15.95
N PHE A 71 7.46 5.74 -14.79
CA PHE A 71 6.10 5.78 -14.27
C PHE A 71 5.31 6.91 -14.93
N TYR A 72 4.37 6.51 -15.79
CA TYR A 72 3.32 7.35 -16.35
C TYR A 72 2.09 6.48 -16.58
N CYS A 73 0.92 6.98 -16.19
CA CYS A 73 -0.37 6.35 -16.38
C CYS A 73 -1.44 7.41 -16.67
N HIS A 74 -2.32 7.16 -17.62
CA HIS A 74 -3.55 7.94 -17.78
C HIS A 74 -4.78 7.04 -17.63
N ILE A 75 -5.82 7.55 -16.98
CA ILE A 75 -7.12 6.89 -16.85
C ILE A 75 -8.23 7.93 -16.85
N GLY A 76 -9.23 7.75 -17.71
CA GLY A 76 -10.27 8.76 -17.88
C GLY A 76 -9.68 10.09 -18.35
N ASN A 77 -9.85 11.14 -17.54
CA ASN A 77 -9.27 12.47 -17.74
C ASN A 77 -8.07 12.74 -16.82
N SER A 78 -7.68 11.77 -15.98
CA SER A 78 -6.61 11.91 -14.99
C SER A 78 -5.29 11.34 -15.49
N ARG A 79 -4.18 11.98 -15.10
CA ARG A 79 -2.79 11.62 -15.44
C ARG A 79 -1.94 11.53 -14.19
N PHE A 80 -1.14 10.49 -14.11
CA PHE A 80 -0.26 10.18 -12.99
C PHE A 80 1.15 9.94 -13.52
N SER A 81 2.16 10.56 -12.91
CA SER A 81 3.55 10.37 -13.27
C SER A 81 4.45 10.41 -12.05
N ILE A 82 5.74 10.14 -12.25
CA ILE A 82 6.75 10.23 -11.20
C ILE A 82 6.99 11.68 -10.72
N ASN A 83 6.59 12.69 -11.49
CA ASN A 83 6.84 14.10 -11.19
C ASN A 83 5.57 14.92 -10.93
N SER A 84 4.38 14.37 -11.17
CA SER A 84 3.13 15.11 -10.94
C SER A 84 1.89 14.22 -11.06
N ILE A 85 0.77 14.75 -10.57
CA ILE A 85 -0.58 14.35 -10.96
C ILE A 85 -1.36 15.51 -11.53
N GLU A 86 -2.26 15.18 -12.45
CA GLU A 86 -3.34 16.03 -12.91
C GLU A 86 -4.61 15.18 -12.82
N VAL A 87 -5.56 15.57 -11.98
CA VAL A 87 -6.74 14.77 -11.68
C VAL A 87 -7.98 15.52 -12.14
N ASP A 88 -8.89 14.77 -12.75
CA ASP A 88 -10.26 15.17 -13.00
C ASP A 88 -11.10 13.90 -12.78
N PHE A 89 -11.61 13.78 -11.55
CA PHE A 89 -12.32 12.62 -11.04
C PHE A 89 -13.65 13.07 -10.42
N GLU A 90 -14.73 12.40 -10.79
CA GLU A 90 -16.05 12.68 -10.26
C GLU A 90 -16.86 11.39 -10.17
N CYS A 91 -17.36 11.06 -8.98
CA CYS A 91 -18.34 10.00 -8.75
C CYS A 91 -19.40 10.51 -7.77
N GLU A 92 -20.38 9.67 -7.45
CA GLU A 92 -21.41 10.01 -6.46
C GLU A 92 -20.77 10.47 -5.14
N GLY A 93 -21.07 11.71 -4.73
CA GLY A 93 -20.58 12.29 -3.47
C GLY A 93 -19.11 12.73 -3.44
N MET A 94 -18.36 12.62 -4.55
CA MET A 94 -16.94 13.02 -4.60
C MET A 94 -16.53 13.57 -5.96
N ARG A 95 -16.06 14.82 -5.97
CA ARG A 95 -15.37 15.47 -7.08
C ARG A 95 -14.00 15.92 -6.62
N VAL A 96 -12.97 15.57 -7.37
CA VAL A 96 -11.58 15.97 -7.14
C VAL A 96 -10.98 16.42 -8.46
N LYS A 97 -10.51 17.67 -8.53
CA LYS A 97 -9.90 18.23 -9.73
C LYS A 97 -8.70 19.10 -9.37
N GLY A 98 -7.62 19.02 -10.13
CA GLY A 98 -6.46 19.89 -9.94
C GLY A 98 -5.13 19.22 -10.28
N LYS A 99 -4.04 19.83 -9.82
CA LYS A 99 -2.68 19.40 -10.15
C LYS A 99 -1.79 19.50 -8.92
N ILE A 100 -0.97 18.47 -8.70
CA ILE A 100 0.11 18.50 -7.73
C ILE A 100 1.40 18.10 -8.45
N GLU A 101 2.41 18.96 -8.36
CA GLU A 101 3.77 18.72 -8.82
C GLU A 101 4.62 18.14 -7.70
N TYR A 102 5.57 17.28 -8.08
CA TYR A 102 6.47 16.60 -7.17
C TYR A 102 7.90 17.05 -7.40
N SER A 103 8.63 17.24 -6.32
CA SER A 103 10.07 17.46 -6.34
C SER A 103 10.78 16.57 -5.32
N GLN A 104 12.10 16.47 -5.41
CA GLN A 104 12.91 15.67 -4.47
C GLN A 104 12.46 14.21 -4.36
N VAL A 105 12.13 13.56 -5.48
CA VAL A 105 11.69 12.16 -5.51
C VAL A 105 12.79 11.25 -4.97
N LYS A 106 12.48 10.46 -3.94
CA LYS A 106 13.43 9.55 -3.27
C LYS A 106 13.09 8.08 -3.54
N PRO A 107 13.48 7.50 -4.69
CA PRO A 107 13.32 6.07 -4.92
C PRO A 107 14.25 5.27 -4.00
N PRO A 108 13.90 4.04 -3.60
CA PRO A 108 14.84 3.17 -2.89
C PRO A 108 16.07 2.86 -3.75
N LYS A 109 17.26 2.76 -3.14
CA LYS A 109 18.56 2.47 -3.80
C LYS A 109 18.57 1.14 -4.59
N LYS A 110 17.67 0.22 -4.27
CA LYS A 110 17.52 -1.12 -4.87
C LYS A 110 16.09 -1.58 -4.70
N ASP A 111 15.61 -2.45 -5.59
CA ASP A 111 14.31 -3.12 -5.49
C ASP A 111 14.06 -3.71 -4.08
N ILE A 112 12.87 -3.44 -3.53
CA ILE A 112 12.45 -3.92 -2.21
C ILE A 112 12.11 -5.42 -2.22
N MET A 113 11.70 -5.96 -3.37
CA MET A 113 11.44 -7.39 -3.53
C MET A 113 12.75 -8.18 -3.55
N GLY A 114 13.87 -7.59 -3.98
CA GLY A 114 15.14 -8.28 -4.09
C GLY A 114 15.00 -9.60 -4.88
N PRO A 115 15.49 -10.75 -4.36
CA PRO A 115 15.35 -12.03 -5.06
C PRO A 115 13.90 -12.48 -5.23
N PHE A 116 12.95 -11.99 -4.41
CA PHE A 116 11.53 -12.31 -4.55
C PHE A 116 10.92 -11.75 -5.83
N ALA A 117 11.54 -10.73 -6.46
CA ALA A 117 11.10 -10.21 -7.75
C ALA A 117 11.12 -11.28 -8.87
N ALA A 118 11.99 -12.29 -8.74
CA ALA A 118 12.16 -13.38 -9.70
C ALA A 118 11.33 -14.64 -9.38
N VAL A 119 10.70 -14.71 -8.20
CA VAL A 119 9.90 -15.88 -7.82
C VAL A 119 8.60 -15.86 -8.61
N PRO A 120 8.28 -16.89 -9.41
CA PRO A 120 7.03 -16.95 -10.16
C PRO A 120 5.85 -17.19 -9.22
N PHE A 121 4.63 -16.87 -9.68
CA PHE A 121 3.38 -17.14 -8.97
C PHE A 121 3.22 -16.45 -7.60
N MET A 122 3.99 -15.38 -7.32
CA MET A 122 3.63 -14.53 -6.18
C MET A 122 2.28 -13.89 -6.42
N GLN A 123 1.42 -13.95 -5.41
CA GLN A 123 0.08 -13.39 -5.47
C GLN A 123 0.15 -11.87 -5.71
N CYS A 124 1.07 -11.20 -5.04
CA CYS A 124 1.34 -9.77 -5.16
C CYS A 124 2.86 -9.52 -5.14
N TYR A 125 3.33 -8.67 -6.05
CA TYR A 125 4.68 -8.10 -6.08
C TYR A 125 4.57 -6.61 -5.76
N HIS A 126 5.40 -6.16 -4.85
CA HIS A 126 5.48 -4.75 -4.44
C HIS A 126 6.63 -4.03 -5.15
N GLY A 127 6.52 -2.72 -5.30
CA GLY A 127 7.59 -1.84 -5.74
C GLY A 127 7.38 -0.44 -5.21
N ILE A 128 8.42 0.21 -4.71
CA ILE A 128 8.33 1.61 -4.27
C ILE A 128 8.97 2.48 -5.33
N LEU A 129 8.20 3.44 -5.85
CA LEU A 129 8.68 4.43 -6.81
C LEU A 129 9.22 5.67 -6.10
N SER A 130 8.65 6.01 -4.93
CA SER A 130 9.13 7.12 -4.11
C SER A 130 8.83 6.87 -2.64
N MET A 131 9.87 6.76 -1.81
CA MET A 131 9.75 6.74 -0.34
C MET A 131 9.23 8.07 0.21
N SER A 132 9.60 9.19 -0.43
CA SER A 132 9.16 10.53 -0.05
C SER A 132 9.44 11.49 -1.21
N HIS A 133 8.56 12.47 -1.43
CA HIS A 133 8.76 13.61 -2.32
C HIS A 133 8.02 14.83 -1.75
N GLU A 134 8.40 16.03 -2.18
CA GLU A 134 7.71 17.27 -1.80
C GLU A 134 6.57 17.56 -2.77
N LEU A 135 5.53 18.22 -2.26
CA LEU A 135 4.33 18.56 -3.01
C LEU A 135 4.25 20.06 -3.26
N LYS A 136 3.76 20.43 -4.45
CA LYS A 136 3.41 21.81 -4.82
C LYS A 136 2.13 21.82 -5.66
N GLY A 137 1.15 22.62 -5.31
CA GLY A 137 -0.13 22.74 -6.00
C GLY A 137 -1.33 22.48 -5.09
N GLU A 138 -2.49 22.35 -5.71
CA GLU A 138 -3.77 22.32 -5.02
C GLU A 138 -4.78 21.43 -5.75
N LEU A 139 -5.78 20.99 -5.00
CA LEU A 139 -6.93 20.25 -5.49
C LEU A 139 -8.22 20.97 -5.09
N ASP A 140 -9.14 21.15 -6.02
CA ASP A 140 -10.55 21.40 -5.75
C ASP A 140 -11.21 20.07 -5.38
N ILE A 141 -11.65 19.96 -4.12
CA ILE A 141 -12.33 18.81 -3.56
C ILE A 141 -13.74 19.24 -3.16
N ASN A 142 -14.75 18.77 -3.89
CA ASN A 142 -16.16 19.12 -3.67
C ASN A 142 -16.41 20.64 -3.58
N GLY A 143 -15.72 21.44 -4.40
CA GLY A 143 -15.84 22.91 -4.42
C GLY A 143 -14.94 23.63 -3.41
N ARG A 144 -14.17 22.90 -2.60
CA ARG A 144 -13.19 23.46 -1.66
C ARG A 144 -11.78 23.27 -2.19
N THR A 145 -11.05 24.36 -2.36
CA THR A 145 -9.60 24.32 -2.64
C THR A 145 -8.82 23.84 -1.41
N VAL A 146 -8.00 22.81 -1.60
CA VAL A 146 -7.09 22.25 -0.61
C VAL A 146 -5.66 22.39 -1.13
N ASN A 147 -4.83 23.11 -0.37
CA ASN A 147 -3.44 23.39 -0.72
C ASN A 147 -2.51 22.27 -0.22
N PHE A 148 -1.66 21.76 -1.11
CA PHE A 148 -0.67 20.72 -0.83
C PHE A 148 0.78 21.22 -0.84
N ASP A 149 1.02 22.52 -0.99
CA ASP A 149 2.36 23.12 -0.94
C ASP A 149 3.10 22.77 0.35
N GLY A 150 4.35 22.35 0.22
CA GLY A 150 5.18 21.92 1.35
C GLY A 150 4.79 20.56 1.94
N GLY A 151 3.69 19.95 1.44
CA GLY A 151 3.25 18.62 1.80
C GLY A 151 4.22 17.52 1.39
N ARG A 152 3.87 16.28 1.72
CA ARG A 152 4.68 15.08 1.47
C ARG A 152 3.89 14.02 0.73
N GLY A 153 4.53 13.37 -0.23
CA GLY A 153 3.94 12.26 -0.93
C GLY A 153 4.77 10.98 -0.94
N TYR A 154 4.09 9.88 -1.26
CA TYR A 154 4.63 8.52 -1.35
C TYR A 154 4.02 7.83 -2.58
N ILE A 155 4.82 6.97 -3.25
CA ILE A 155 4.35 6.21 -4.41
C ILE A 155 4.80 4.76 -4.30
N GLU A 156 3.82 3.86 -4.23
CA GLU A 156 3.99 2.41 -4.30
C GLU A 156 3.26 1.85 -5.52
N LYS A 157 3.68 0.67 -5.92
CA LYS A 157 3.16 -0.06 -7.05
C LYS A 157 3.00 -1.52 -6.67
N ASP A 158 1.83 -2.06 -6.98
CA ASP A 158 1.51 -3.46 -6.76
C ASP A 158 1.08 -4.12 -8.06
N ARG A 159 1.48 -5.38 -8.24
CA ARG A 159 1.03 -6.20 -9.37
C ARG A 159 0.92 -7.66 -8.99
N GLY A 160 0.08 -8.41 -9.68
CA GLY A 160 -0.01 -9.85 -9.47
C GLY A 160 -1.38 -10.39 -9.84
N THR A 161 -1.83 -11.40 -9.10
CA THR A 161 -3.14 -12.02 -9.30
C THR A 161 -4.13 -11.66 -8.19
N SER A 162 -3.66 -11.48 -6.95
CA SER A 162 -4.49 -11.23 -5.76
C SER A 162 -3.66 -10.68 -4.61
N PHE A 163 -4.29 -9.99 -3.67
CA PHE A 163 -3.65 -9.74 -2.38
C PHE A 163 -3.55 -11.03 -1.54
N PRO A 164 -2.51 -11.16 -0.68
CA PRO A 164 -2.37 -12.31 0.22
C PRO A 164 -3.61 -12.53 1.09
N SER A 165 -3.83 -13.77 1.52
CA SER A 165 -5.01 -14.14 2.33
C SER A 165 -4.98 -13.54 3.74
N ALA A 166 -3.78 -13.32 4.29
CA ALA A 166 -3.53 -12.59 5.51
C ALA A 166 -2.27 -11.74 5.38
N TYR A 167 -2.36 -10.47 5.77
CA TYR A 167 -1.24 -9.54 5.74
C TYR A 167 -1.46 -8.31 6.62
N THR A 168 -0.39 -7.58 6.85
CA THR A 168 -0.39 -6.23 7.40
C THR A 168 0.50 -5.37 6.52
N TRP A 169 -0.04 -4.25 6.06
CA TRP A 169 0.68 -3.22 5.33
C TRP A 169 0.65 -1.92 6.13
N LEU A 170 1.75 -1.19 6.14
CA LEU A 170 1.90 0.08 6.83
C LEU A 170 2.81 0.99 6.00
N GLN A 171 2.36 2.21 5.76
CA GLN A 171 3.17 3.30 5.21
C GLN A 171 3.12 4.49 6.16
N CYS A 172 4.27 5.13 6.38
CA CYS A 172 4.33 6.31 7.21
C CYS A 172 5.41 7.26 6.72
N SER A 173 5.13 8.56 6.70
CA SER A 173 6.12 9.61 6.54
C SER A 173 6.10 10.53 7.76
N TRP A 174 7.27 11.00 8.19
CA TRP A 174 7.40 11.87 9.37
C TRP A 174 7.94 13.25 9.00
N GLY A 175 7.37 14.26 9.65
CA GLY A 175 7.83 15.63 9.61
C GLY A 175 7.55 16.37 8.29
N GLU A 176 7.80 17.67 8.33
CA GLU A 176 7.64 18.59 7.19
C GLU A 176 8.87 18.61 6.28
N ARG A 177 9.92 17.83 6.56
CA ARG A 177 11.15 17.72 5.72
C ARG A 177 11.29 16.33 5.13
N ALA A 178 11.52 16.24 3.82
CA ALA A 178 11.65 14.96 3.11
C ALA A 178 12.84 14.15 3.64
N GLY A 179 12.66 12.85 3.90
CA GLY A 179 13.75 11.95 4.30
C GLY A 179 13.48 11.08 5.54
N HIS A 180 12.26 11.11 6.07
CA HIS A 180 11.80 10.18 7.09
C HIS A 180 10.53 9.50 6.59
N SER A 181 10.65 8.26 6.12
CA SER A 181 9.53 7.50 5.61
C SER A 181 9.79 6.00 5.73
N LEU A 182 8.75 5.22 5.94
CA LEU A 182 8.82 3.76 5.92
C LEU A 182 7.66 3.13 5.17
N MET A 183 7.90 1.89 4.77
CA MET A 183 6.92 0.91 4.35
C MET A 183 7.23 -0.41 5.06
N LEU A 184 6.19 -1.06 5.56
CA LEU A 184 6.23 -2.41 6.11
C LEU A 184 5.11 -3.23 5.48
N ALA A 185 5.46 -4.36 4.87
CA ALA A 185 4.54 -5.41 4.48
C ALA A 185 4.94 -6.71 5.17
N VAL A 186 3.98 -7.33 5.85
CA VAL A 186 4.10 -8.67 6.44
C VAL A 186 2.94 -9.49 5.91
N ALA A 187 3.21 -10.59 5.21
CA ALA A 187 2.18 -11.35 4.51
C ALA A 187 2.41 -12.86 4.60
N GLU A 188 1.31 -13.62 4.54
CA GLU A 188 1.36 -15.06 4.31
C GLU A 188 1.53 -15.33 2.81
N ILE A 189 2.64 -15.96 2.43
CA ILE A 189 3.01 -16.20 1.03
C ILE A 189 3.03 -17.72 0.77
N PRO A 190 2.39 -18.22 -0.31
CA PRO A 190 2.51 -19.60 -0.72
C PRO A 190 3.96 -19.99 -1.04
N LEU A 191 4.37 -21.20 -0.65
CA LEU A 191 5.66 -21.76 -1.05
C LEU A 191 5.68 -22.04 -2.57
N PRO A 192 6.83 -21.86 -3.24
CA PRO A 192 7.00 -22.28 -4.63
C PRO A 192 6.64 -23.77 -4.78
N GLY A 193 5.75 -24.10 -5.72
CA GLY A 193 5.23 -25.46 -5.94
C GLY A 193 3.88 -25.78 -5.27
N PHE A 194 3.45 -25.01 -4.27
CA PHE A 194 2.09 -25.07 -3.71
C PHE A 194 1.16 -23.97 -4.28
N ALA A 195 1.68 -23.12 -5.15
CA ALA A 195 0.98 -22.04 -5.84
C ALA A 195 0.00 -22.58 -6.90
N GLY A 196 -1.02 -23.32 -6.46
CA GLY A 196 -2.04 -23.93 -7.32
C GLY A 196 -3.06 -24.83 -6.60
N HIS A 197 -2.77 -25.27 -5.37
CA HIS A 197 -3.71 -26.07 -4.58
C HIS A 197 -3.96 -25.40 -3.23
N PRO A 198 -5.22 -25.02 -2.88
CA PRO A 198 -5.54 -24.72 -1.50
C PRO A 198 -5.45 -26.03 -0.72
N VAL A 199 -4.31 -26.29 -0.09
CA VAL A 199 -4.23 -27.37 0.90
C VAL A 199 -4.95 -26.87 2.14
N ALA A 200 -6.18 -27.33 2.33
CA ALA A 200 -6.86 -27.29 3.61
C ALA A 200 -6.04 -28.15 4.58
N GLY A 201 -5.07 -27.52 5.23
CA GLY A 201 -4.06 -28.17 6.03
C GLY A 201 -4.00 -27.56 7.43
N ARG A 202 -3.81 -28.45 8.41
CA ARG A 202 -3.76 -28.21 9.86
C ARG A 202 -2.89 -27.01 10.26
N LEU A 203 -3.44 -26.18 11.15
CA LEU A 203 -2.83 -24.96 11.71
C LEU A 203 -1.52 -25.26 12.48
N CYS A 204 -0.42 -24.59 12.13
CA CYS A 204 0.73 -24.45 13.03
C CYS A 204 0.49 -23.24 13.96
N LYS A 205 0.47 -23.47 15.27
CA LYS A 205 0.06 -22.49 16.30
C LYS A 205 1.14 -21.48 16.74
N ASP A 206 2.32 -21.48 16.14
CA ASP A 206 3.48 -20.76 16.71
C ASP A 206 3.75 -19.36 16.13
N SER A 207 2.82 -18.78 15.37
CA SER A 207 2.91 -17.34 15.07
C SER A 207 1.51 -16.79 14.80
N GLN A 208 1.20 -15.59 15.29
CA GLN A 208 -0.12 -14.98 15.10
C GLN A 208 -0.36 -14.46 13.66
N ILE A 209 0.47 -14.91 12.71
CA ILE A 209 0.02 -15.20 11.35
C ILE A 209 -0.09 -16.72 11.29
N THR A 210 -1.32 -17.24 11.43
CA THR A 210 -1.61 -18.66 11.33
C THR A 210 -1.13 -19.19 9.98
N LYS A 211 0.01 -19.88 9.97
CA LYS A 211 0.58 -20.42 8.72
C LYS A 211 -0.28 -21.59 8.28
N SER A 212 -0.81 -21.53 7.05
CA SER A 212 -1.23 -22.76 6.38
C SER A 212 -0.02 -23.63 6.07
N PRO A 213 -0.18 -24.96 6.06
CA PRO A 213 0.76 -25.84 5.39
C PRO A 213 1.00 -25.37 3.96
N GLY A 214 2.27 -25.38 3.53
CA GLY A 214 2.64 -24.89 2.20
C GLY A 214 2.82 -23.36 2.11
N THR A 215 2.91 -22.63 3.22
CA THR A 215 3.14 -21.17 3.23
C THR A 215 4.34 -20.76 4.08
N PHE A 216 4.85 -19.56 3.85
CA PHE A 216 5.83 -18.89 4.69
C PHE A 216 5.43 -17.43 4.95
N THR A 217 6.03 -16.82 5.97
CA THR A 217 5.82 -15.40 6.27
C THR A 217 6.80 -14.54 5.47
N GLY A 218 6.26 -13.81 4.49
CA GLY A 218 6.98 -12.76 3.78
C GLY A 218 7.05 -11.49 4.63
N ILE A 219 8.24 -10.88 4.68
CA ILE A 219 8.51 -9.63 5.38
C ILE A 219 9.29 -8.74 4.41
N ILE A 220 8.77 -7.54 4.18
CA ILE A 220 9.44 -6.46 3.49
C ILE A 220 9.31 -5.21 4.35
N PHE A 221 10.42 -4.71 4.85
CA PHE A 221 10.50 -3.41 5.49
C PHE A 221 11.57 -2.59 4.79
N SER A 222 11.20 -1.36 4.42
CA SER A 222 12.10 -0.36 3.86
C SER A 222 11.85 0.96 4.58
N ALA A 223 12.90 1.59 5.09
CA ALA A 223 12.82 2.91 5.68
C ALA A 223 13.93 3.80 5.16
N LEU A 224 13.60 5.06 4.91
CA LEU A 224 14.52 6.15 4.65
C LEU A 224 14.48 7.05 5.89
N ILE A 225 15.60 7.18 6.60
CA ILE A 225 15.70 7.92 7.87
C ILE A 225 16.95 8.79 7.79
N GLY A 226 16.79 10.12 7.80
CA GLY A 226 17.93 11.04 7.70
C GLY A 226 18.77 10.88 6.43
N GLY A 227 18.20 10.32 5.34
CA GLY A 227 18.92 10.01 4.11
C GLY A 227 19.51 8.59 4.05
N GLU A 228 19.50 7.86 5.16
CA GLU A 228 19.98 6.48 5.23
C GLU A 228 18.86 5.47 5.02
N GLU A 229 19.18 4.37 4.33
CA GLU A 229 18.23 3.30 4.04
C GLU A 229 18.40 2.10 4.96
N TYR A 230 17.31 1.71 5.61
CA TYR A 230 17.24 0.52 6.45
C TYR A 230 16.32 -0.51 5.81
N ARG A 231 16.76 -1.78 5.79
CA ARG A 231 15.98 -2.88 5.20
C ARG A 231 15.97 -4.11 6.07
N ILE A 232 14.78 -4.63 6.30
CA ILE A 232 14.55 -5.87 7.05
C ILE A 232 13.64 -6.74 6.20
N THR A 233 14.15 -7.87 5.69
CA THR A 233 13.41 -8.70 4.73
C THR A 233 13.61 -10.19 4.98
N THR A 234 12.60 -11.01 4.67
CA THR A 234 12.69 -12.47 4.87
C THR A 234 13.87 -13.07 4.12
N TYR A 235 14.13 -12.61 2.88
CA TYR A 235 15.26 -13.07 2.08
C TYR A 235 16.64 -12.63 2.59
N LYS A 236 16.69 -11.78 3.63
CA LYS A 236 17.91 -11.43 4.37
C LYS A 236 17.94 -12.05 5.78
N GLY A 237 17.04 -12.99 6.06
CA GLY A 237 16.95 -13.70 7.34
C GLY A 237 16.10 -13.00 8.41
N ALA A 238 15.23 -12.06 8.03
CA ALA A 238 14.30 -11.46 8.98
C ALA A 238 13.25 -12.48 9.47
N ARG A 239 12.87 -12.35 10.75
CA ARG A 239 11.82 -13.18 11.38
C ARG A 239 10.95 -12.35 12.33
N ILE A 240 9.69 -12.72 12.42
CA ILE A 240 8.77 -12.18 13.42
C ILE A 240 9.14 -12.76 14.78
N ILE A 241 9.26 -11.89 15.78
CA ILE A 241 9.43 -12.24 17.19
C ILE A 241 8.12 -12.06 17.96
N LYS A 242 7.31 -11.07 17.55
CA LYS A 242 5.99 -10.79 18.10
C LYS A 242 5.10 -10.26 16.99
N ASN A 243 3.87 -10.72 16.92
CA ASN A 243 2.80 -10.09 16.16
C ASN A 243 1.55 -10.35 16.97
N ASP A 244 0.90 -9.34 17.53
CA ASP A 244 -0.35 -9.51 18.31
C ASP A 244 -1.51 -8.65 17.81
N GLY A 245 -1.37 -8.18 16.58
CA GLY A 245 -2.32 -7.27 15.94
C GLY A 245 -2.20 -5.80 16.35
N ASN A 246 -1.70 -5.53 17.54
CA ASN A 246 -1.37 -4.18 18.00
C ASN A 246 0.12 -3.88 17.85
N GLU A 247 0.97 -4.89 18.00
CA GLU A 247 2.42 -4.77 17.88
C GLU A 247 3.00 -5.82 16.94
N ILE A 248 3.95 -5.39 16.10
CA ILE A 248 4.76 -6.26 15.23
C ILE A 248 6.23 -6.02 15.54
N TRP A 249 6.93 -7.07 15.96
CA TRP A 249 8.36 -7.04 16.26
C TRP A 249 9.10 -7.96 15.30
N ILE A 250 10.10 -7.42 14.59
CA ILE A 250 10.85 -8.13 13.56
C ILE A 250 12.34 -8.03 13.87
N ARG A 251 13.03 -9.17 13.83
CA ARG A 251 14.47 -9.28 14.05
C ARG A 251 15.17 -9.68 12.76
N GLN A 252 16.28 -9.02 12.42
CA GLN A 252 17.22 -9.45 11.39
C GLN A 252 18.64 -9.17 11.87
N LYS A 253 19.41 -10.23 12.17
CA LYS A 253 20.72 -10.12 12.82
C LYS A 253 20.63 -9.26 14.10
N ASP A 254 21.35 -8.15 14.16
CA ASP A 254 21.39 -7.19 15.26
C ASP A 254 20.27 -6.14 15.22
N LEU A 255 19.51 -6.06 14.11
CA LEU A 255 18.40 -5.12 13.95
C LEU A 255 17.11 -5.62 14.58
N LEU A 256 16.49 -4.83 15.44
CA LEU A 256 15.16 -5.07 15.99
C LEU A 256 14.22 -3.91 15.66
N LEU A 257 13.25 -4.18 14.78
CA LEU A 257 12.13 -3.29 14.50
C LEU A 257 10.97 -3.62 15.42
N LYS A 258 10.38 -2.61 16.05
CA LYS A 258 9.11 -2.68 16.78
C LYS A 258 8.16 -1.65 16.19
N VAL A 259 7.00 -2.12 15.76
CA VAL A 259 5.90 -1.28 15.28
C VAL A 259 4.73 -1.49 16.22
N ARG A 260 4.19 -0.41 16.77
CA ARG A 260 2.95 -0.41 17.55
C ARG A 260 1.92 0.42 16.81
N MET A 261 0.81 -0.20 16.47
CA MET A 261 -0.38 0.44 15.93
C MET A 261 -1.33 0.69 17.11
N TYR A 262 -1.84 1.91 17.21
CA TYR A 262 -2.80 2.26 18.24
C TYR A 262 -4.21 2.17 17.64
N GLU A 263 -5.13 1.56 18.39
CA GLU A 263 -6.55 1.67 18.05
C GLU A 263 -6.97 3.12 18.14
N THR A 264 -7.70 3.59 17.12
CA THR A 264 -8.30 4.92 17.15
C THR A 264 -9.46 4.91 18.14
N SER A 265 -9.21 5.32 19.38
CA SER A 265 -10.28 5.54 20.35
C SER A 265 -11.06 6.80 19.94
N GLY A 266 -12.21 6.62 19.29
CA GLY A 266 -13.27 7.63 19.21
C GLY A 266 -13.32 8.45 17.92
N GLN A 267 -14.21 8.04 17.02
CA GLN A 267 -15.24 8.91 16.42
C GLN A 267 -16.36 8.00 15.90
N SER A 268 -17.17 7.48 16.82
CA SER A 268 -18.54 7.07 16.49
C SER A 268 -19.37 8.36 16.35
N SER A 269 -19.26 9.04 15.21
CA SER A 269 -20.33 9.95 14.80
C SER A 269 -21.57 9.07 14.57
N LYS A 270 -22.62 9.34 15.35
CA LYS A 270 -23.89 8.59 15.43
C LYS A 270 -24.72 8.53 14.12
N GLU A 271 -24.14 8.82 12.95
CA GLU A 271 -24.90 9.04 11.70
C GLU A 271 -24.51 8.14 10.52
N THR A 272 -23.93 6.96 10.75
CA THR A 272 -23.87 5.97 9.66
C THR A 272 -23.96 4.55 10.21
N ALA A 273 -25.19 4.02 10.21
CA ALA A 273 -25.43 2.61 10.43
C ALA A 273 -24.64 1.80 9.37
N GLY A 274 -23.66 1.02 9.83
CA GLY A 274 -22.87 0.12 8.95
C GLY A 274 -21.36 0.11 9.18
N ARG A 275 -20.78 1.00 10.00
CA ARG A 275 -19.33 0.95 10.31
C ARG A 275 -19.03 -0.07 11.41
N GLU A 276 -18.18 -1.05 11.11
CA GLU A 276 -17.53 -1.89 12.13
C GLU A 276 -16.70 -1.01 13.08
N LYS A 277 -16.69 -1.37 14.37
CA LYS A 277 -15.86 -0.72 15.39
C LYS A 277 -14.38 -0.83 14.99
N GLY A 278 -13.80 0.25 14.45
CA GLY A 278 -12.37 0.24 14.07
C GLY A 278 -11.90 1.25 13.03
N GLY A 279 -12.73 2.16 12.51
CA GLY A 279 -12.27 3.35 11.77
C GLY A 279 -11.52 3.11 10.45
N GLY A 280 -11.80 2.00 9.75
CA GLY A 280 -11.27 1.75 8.40
C GLY A 280 -12.27 2.11 7.30
N ILE A 281 -11.77 2.39 6.10
CA ILE A 281 -12.54 2.55 4.87
C ILE A 281 -12.43 1.29 4.02
N ALA A 282 -13.56 0.87 3.43
CA ALA A 282 -13.57 -0.25 2.52
C ALA A 282 -13.04 0.19 1.15
N LEU A 283 -11.98 -0.48 0.69
CA LEU A 283 -11.44 -0.33 -0.66
C LEU A 283 -11.63 -1.62 -1.43
N ARG A 284 -11.82 -1.50 -2.74
CA ARG A 284 -11.82 -2.66 -3.63
C ARG A 284 -10.39 -3.15 -3.81
N ALA A 285 -10.24 -4.46 -3.83
CA ALA A 285 -8.96 -5.15 -3.95
C ALA A 285 -9.05 -6.30 -4.95
N PRO A 286 -7.90 -6.70 -5.55
CA PRO A 286 -7.88 -7.70 -6.59
C PRO A 286 -8.04 -9.11 -6.02
N ARG A 287 -8.96 -9.89 -6.59
CA ARG A 287 -9.05 -11.34 -6.45
C ARG A 287 -9.13 -11.93 -7.86
N TRP A 288 -8.16 -12.75 -8.19
CA TRP A 288 -7.96 -13.29 -9.55
C TRP A 288 -8.01 -12.22 -10.64
N GLY A 289 -7.33 -11.10 -10.42
CA GLY A 289 -7.27 -9.97 -11.36
C GLY A 289 -8.49 -9.05 -11.37
N ARG A 290 -9.62 -9.46 -10.78
CA ARG A 290 -10.83 -8.62 -10.68
C ARG A 290 -10.88 -7.87 -9.36
N MET A 291 -11.32 -6.61 -9.36
CA MET A 291 -11.53 -5.80 -8.15
C MET A 291 -12.82 -6.19 -7.41
N SER A 292 -12.92 -7.45 -7.00
CA SER A 292 -14.14 -8.11 -6.51
C SER A 292 -14.16 -8.37 -5.00
N GLN A 293 -13.07 -8.13 -4.29
CA GLN A 293 -13.02 -8.24 -2.82
C GLN A 293 -12.81 -6.86 -2.18
N PHE A 294 -13.05 -6.77 -0.87
CA PHE A 294 -12.81 -5.56 -0.09
C PHE A 294 -11.68 -5.76 0.90
N ILE A 295 -10.96 -4.67 1.16
CA ILE A 295 -9.92 -4.53 2.18
C ILE A 295 -10.27 -3.31 3.04
N MET A 296 -9.85 -3.32 4.30
CA MET A 296 -10.07 -2.21 5.21
C MET A 296 -8.76 -1.43 5.36
N GLU A 297 -8.69 -0.28 4.70
CA GLU A 297 -7.56 0.65 4.83
C GLU A 297 -7.88 1.71 5.89
N ARG A 298 -6.89 2.07 6.69
CA ARG A 298 -6.90 3.26 7.54
C ARG A 298 -5.92 4.26 6.91
N PRO A 299 -6.37 5.28 6.16
CA PRO A 299 -5.47 6.23 5.50
C PRO A 299 -4.73 7.12 6.50
N ARG A 300 -5.25 7.19 7.72
CA ARG A 300 -4.67 7.92 8.84
C ARG A 300 -4.85 7.15 10.15
N CYS A 301 -3.77 6.66 10.72
CA CYS A 301 -3.75 6.05 12.04
C CYS A 301 -2.48 6.39 12.81
N ARG A 302 -2.58 6.27 14.14
CA ARG A 302 -1.47 6.50 15.06
C ARG A 302 -0.58 5.27 15.11
N VAL A 303 0.71 5.45 14.83
CA VAL A 303 1.72 4.40 14.92
C VAL A 303 2.99 4.89 15.58
N ARG A 304 3.65 4.01 16.33
CA ARG A 304 5.02 4.21 16.82
C ARG A 304 5.92 3.17 16.20
N CYS A 305 7.00 3.61 15.58
CA CYS A 305 7.99 2.74 14.98
C CYS A 305 9.35 3.00 15.63
N ARG A 306 9.97 1.94 16.14
CA ARG A 306 11.28 1.96 16.77
C ARG A 306 12.18 0.93 16.10
N LEU A 307 13.34 1.36 15.64
CA LEU A 307 14.40 0.48 15.16
C LEU A 307 15.61 0.60 16.08
N THR A 308 16.17 -0.54 16.48
CA THR A 308 17.46 -0.59 17.19
C THR A 308 18.46 -1.45 16.44
N SER A 309 19.76 -1.15 16.58
CA SER A 309 20.90 -1.96 16.11
C SER A 309 21.82 -2.21 17.30
N ASN A 310 22.16 -3.47 17.57
CA ASN A 310 22.97 -3.86 18.74
C ASN A 310 22.42 -3.27 20.06
N GLY A 311 21.09 -3.22 20.19
CA GLY A 311 20.40 -2.65 21.35
C GLY A 311 20.35 -1.11 21.39
N LYS A 312 21.11 -0.40 20.55
CA LYS A 312 21.13 1.07 20.48
C LYS A 312 20.03 1.59 19.56
N PRO A 313 19.31 2.68 19.91
CA PRO A 313 18.31 3.29 19.04
C PRO A 313 18.92 3.76 17.71
N VAL A 314 18.29 3.35 16.60
CA VAL A 314 18.50 3.95 15.28
C VAL A 314 17.48 5.08 15.07
N PHE A 315 16.21 4.79 15.33
CA PHE A 315 15.16 5.79 15.43
C PHE A 315 14.02 5.30 16.34
N ASP A 316 13.23 6.25 16.86
CA ASP A 316 12.01 6.00 17.61
C ASP A 316 11.05 7.17 17.36
N MET A 317 10.06 6.95 16.50
CA MET A 317 9.17 8.01 16.03
C MET A 317 7.71 7.58 16.11
N THR A 318 6.85 8.54 16.44
CA THR A 318 5.39 8.39 16.42
C THR A 318 4.83 9.27 15.31
N SER A 319 3.85 8.75 14.57
CA SER A 319 3.08 9.50 13.58
C SER A 319 1.59 9.31 13.83
N GLU A 320 0.83 10.38 13.63
CA GLU A 320 -0.64 10.38 13.62
C GLU A 320 -1.20 10.24 12.20
N LYS A 321 -0.31 10.01 11.21
CA LYS A 321 -0.58 10.17 9.76
C LYS A 321 -0.19 8.94 8.93
N ALA A 322 0.02 7.79 9.57
CA ALA A 322 0.36 6.57 8.87
C ALA A 322 -0.86 5.97 8.17
N SER A 323 -0.67 5.38 6.99
CA SER A 323 -1.67 4.52 6.38
C SER A 323 -1.41 3.08 6.82
N ALA A 324 -2.44 2.36 7.28
CA ALA A 324 -2.31 0.97 7.66
C ALA A 324 -3.47 0.14 7.11
N GLU A 325 -3.16 -1.09 6.72
CA GLU A 325 -4.13 -2.06 6.25
C GLU A 325 -3.83 -3.40 6.90
N ARG A 326 -4.88 -4.11 7.31
CA ARG A 326 -4.73 -5.42 7.93
C ARG A 326 -5.82 -6.35 7.47
N ARG A 327 -5.41 -7.55 7.07
CA ARG A 327 -6.30 -8.65 6.73
C ARG A 327 -5.91 -9.87 7.55
N GLU A 328 -6.88 -10.40 8.29
CA GLU A 328 -6.76 -11.68 8.98
C GLU A 328 -7.53 -12.78 8.23
N ARG A 329 -7.18 -14.04 8.46
CA ARG A 329 -7.94 -15.18 7.93
C ARG A 329 -9.33 -15.20 8.57
N GLY A 330 -10.37 -15.10 7.75
CA GLY A 330 -11.75 -15.41 8.16
C GLY A 330 -12.74 -14.24 8.27
N ASN A 331 -12.34 -12.99 8.00
CA ASN A 331 -13.21 -11.83 8.25
C ASN A 331 -14.05 -11.34 7.05
N LEU A 332 -14.29 -12.17 6.03
CA LEU A 332 -15.33 -11.89 5.03
C LEU A 332 -16.10 -13.18 4.76
N ARG A 333 -17.24 -13.30 5.45
CA ARG A 333 -18.36 -14.13 4.97
C ARG A 333 -19.18 -13.31 3.99
#